data_AF-A0A2G5B985-F1
#
_entry.id   AF-A0A2G5B985-F1
#
_cell.length_a   1.000
_cell.length_b   1.000
_cell.length_c   1.000
_cell.angle_alpha   90.00
_cell.angle_beta   90.00
_cell.angle_gamma   90.00
#
_symmetry.space_group_name_H-M   'P 1'
#
loop_
_entity.id
_entity.type
_entity.pdbx_description
1 polymer ?
#
loop_
_entity_poly.entity_id
_entity_poly.type
_entity_poly.pdbx_seq_one_letter_code
_entity_poly.pdbx_strand_id
1 'polypeptide(L)'
;MGLKRPHDEDEEVEVVESRRLSKDKREIEKEGTESEHGSVSDDEQSRASDNNIGSEGASEDDTDNDTGSDSDGSDVSSELGMVNIDFEFFDPATEDFHAMKQMLSSAFGDDAEEFNVSELVELILEQNAIGSTVKLEEGGDPYGFMSVVDMRAHNEKTVIKQIRRYLEKKADLKQMGGRLREILDGHTGLLINERVINMPPQVVAPMLRMLAEETRRATDAGEPFDFEYFMLLSPMYREVSEDDNPRNVETMAAYAHAEDEFVEEFACFKFDYRFSRSRRVADARNSFADTGLAPSRRCLVIPRANFAPLIERLDKVLAP
;
A
#
# COMPACT_ATOMS: atom_id res chain seq x y z
N MET A 1 -81.37 -5.15 -17.77
CA MET A 1 -80.17 -5.38 -16.91
C MET A 1 -79.05 -4.50 -17.47
N GLY A 2 -78.29 -3.73 -16.70
CA GLY A 2 -78.42 -3.39 -15.28
C GLY A 2 -77.41 -2.32 -14.86
N LEU A 3 -77.81 -1.42 -13.95
CA LEU A 3 -77.01 -0.56 -13.06
C LEU A 3 -75.63 -0.03 -13.54
N LYS A 4 -75.55 1.30 -13.78
CA LYS A 4 -74.32 2.08 -13.65
C LYS A 4 -74.06 2.44 -12.18
N ARG A 5 -72.80 2.47 -11.74
CA ARG A 5 -72.31 3.22 -10.56
C ARG A 5 -70.87 3.72 -10.80
N PRO A 6 -70.37 4.74 -10.06
CA PRO A 6 -69.11 5.45 -10.36
C PRO A 6 -67.97 5.18 -9.36
N HIS A 7 -66.73 5.47 -9.75
CA HIS A 7 -65.77 6.37 -9.06
C HIS A 7 -64.59 6.69 -10.01
N ASP A 8 -63.47 7.19 -9.48
CA ASP A 8 -62.19 7.51 -10.13
C ASP A 8 -62.03 8.97 -10.61
N GLU A 9 -62.48 9.94 -9.80
CA GLU A 9 -62.02 11.35 -9.86
C GLU A 9 -60.91 11.65 -8.83
N ASP A 10 -60.52 10.65 -8.03
CA ASP A 10 -59.69 10.83 -6.82
C ASP A 10 -58.16 10.82 -7.10
N GLU A 11 -57.68 10.23 -8.21
CA GLU A 11 -56.23 10.15 -8.52
C GLU A 11 -55.61 11.47 -9.03
N GLU A 12 -56.36 12.36 -9.70
CA GLU A 12 -55.77 13.60 -10.24
C GLU A 12 -55.41 14.64 -9.16
N VAL A 13 -55.97 14.54 -7.95
CA VAL A 13 -55.77 15.52 -6.88
C VAL A 13 -54.38 15.37 -6.23
N GLU A 14 -53.96 14.13 -5.95
CA GLU A 14 -52.73 13.83 -5.20
C GLU A 14 -51.45 14.22 -5.98
N VAL A 15 -51.51 14.18 -7.32
CA VAL A 15 -50.42 14.59 -8.22
C VAL A 15 -50.24 16.12 -8.28
N VAL A 16 -51.27 16.89 -7.91
CA VAL A 16 -51.23 18.37 -7.90
C VAL A 16 -50.68 18.93 -6.59
N GLU A 17 -51.04 18.35 -5.44
CA GLU A 17 -50.54 18.81 -4.14
C GLU A 17 -49.04 18.49 -3.94
N SER A 18 -48.63 17.27 -4.30
CA SER A 18 -47.24 16.83 -4.24
C SER A 18 -46.29 17.69 -5.09
N ARG A 19 -46.78 18.29 -6.18
CA ARG A 19 -46.04 19.29 -6.97
C ARG A 19 -45.97 20.68 -6.32
N ARG A 20 -46.98 21.11 -5.55
CA ARG A 20 -46.93 22.40 -4.82
C ARG A 20 -45.88 22.38 -3.72
N LEU A 21 -45.89 21.34 -2.88
CA LEU A 21 -44.92 21.13 -1.80
C LEU A 21 -43.45 21.11 -2.27
N SER A 22 -43.21 20.83 -3.55
CA SER A 22 -41.86 20.85 -4.16
C SER A 22 -41.35 22.24 -4.56
N LYS A 23 -42.22 23.26 -4.62
CA LYS A 23 -41.86 24.64 -4.96
C LYS A 23 -41.54 25.48 -3.73
N ASP A 24 -42.41 25.44 -2.72
CA ASP A 24 -42.31 26.30 -1.53
C ASP A 24 -40.98 26.07 -0.76
N LYS A 25 -40.42 24.85 -0.84
CA LYS A 25 -39.08 24.52 -0.31
C LYS A 25 -37.89 25.12 -1.07
N ARG A 26 -38.09 25.81 -2.20
CA ARG A 26 -37.01 26.46 -2.98
C ARG A 26 -37.00 27.99 -2.88
N GLU A 27 -37.97 28.58 -2.19
CA GLU A 27 -38.07 30.03 -1.98
C GLU A 27 -37.61 30.47 -0.58
N ILE A 28 -37.22 29.52 0.30
CA ILE A 28 -36.81 29.78 1.69
C ILE A 28 -35.28 29.95 1.85
N GLU A 29 -34.46 29.50 0.90
CA GLU A 29 -32.98 29.62 0.95
C GLU A 29 -32.43 30.88 0.24
N LYS A 30 -33.25 31.93 0.05
CA LYS A 30 -32.86 33.14 -0.71
C LYS A 30 -33.37 34.47 -0.14
N GLU A 31 -33.28 34.69 1.17
CA GLU A 31 -33.40 36.05 1.72
C GLU A 31 -32.55 36.26 2.98
N GLY A 32 -31.76 37.35 3.00
CA GLY A 32 -30.89 37.77 4.10
C GLY A 32 -29.42 37.32 3.99
N THR A 33 -28.41 38.18 4.13
CA THR A 33 -28.41 39.66 4.32
C THR A 33 -27.11 40.31 3.83
N GLU A 34 -27.20 41.53 3.31
CA GLU A 34 -26.14 42.55 3.26
C GLU A 34 -26.44 43.62 4.34
N SER A 35 -25.55 44.54 4.76
CA SER A 35 -24.19 44.95 4.35
C SER A 35 -23.26 45.04 5.61
N GLU A 36 -22.09 45.71 5.75
CA GLU A 36 -21.42 46.75 4.93
C GLU A 36 -19.87 46.82 5.10
N HIS A 37 -19.34 47.82 5.82
CA HIS A 37 -17.91 48.11 6.02
C HIS A 37 -17.54 48.35 7.49
N GLY A 38 -16.27 48.08 7.82
CA GLY A 38 -15.62 48.52 9.07
C GLY A 38 -14.11 48.36 9.00
N SER A 39 -13.38 49.45 8.72
CA SER A 39 -11.92 49.50 8.67
C SER A 39 -11.33 50.23 9.88
N VAL A 40 -10.23 49.72 10.44
CA VAL A 40 -9.09 50.52 10.99
C VAL A 40 -7.95 49.57 11.39
N SER A 41 -6.73 50.10 11.45
CA SER A 41 -5.48 49.45 11.86
C SER A 41 -5.32 49.38 13.39
N ASP A 42 -4.34 48.61 13.89
CA ASP A 42 -3.12 49.22 14.46
C ASP A 42 -2.07 48.17 14.88
N ASP A 43 -0.84 48.68 14.88
CA ASP A 43 0.50 48.09 14.93
C ASP A 43 0.93 47.22 16.13
N GLU A 44 2.17 46.70 15.97
CA GLU A 44 3.12 46.26 17.00
C GLU A 44 2.85 44.92 17.74
N GLN A 45 3.87 44.19 18.23
CA GLN A 45 5.28 44.56 18.41
C GLN A 45 6.26 43.41 18.09
N SER A 46 7.52 43.75 17.85
CA SER A 46 8.60 42.82 17.47
C SER A 46 9.27 42.10 18.65
N ARG A 47 9.98 41.00 18.35
CA ARG A 47 11.14 40.50 19.14
C ARG A 47 11.99 39.50 18.35
N ALA A 48 12.80 40.03 17.44
CA ALA A 48 14.10 39.41 17.13
C ALA A 48 15.07 39.73 18.29
N SER A 49 16.16 38.97 18.42
CA SER A 49 17.19 39.23 19.42
C SER A 49 18.56 38.78 18.92
N ASP A 50 19.18 39.64 18.11
CA ASP A 50 20.63 39.59 17.92
C ASP A 50 21.34 39.81 19.26
N ASN A 51 22.48 39.15 19.45
CA ASN A 51 23.53 39.64 20.33
C ASN A 51 24.87 39.54 19.60
N ASN A 52 25.55 40.67 19.51
CA ASN A 52 26.77 40.89 18.73
C ASN A 52 28.00 40.90 19.68
N ILE A 53 29.18 41.24 19.15
CA ILE A 53 30.51 41.35 19.77
C ILE A 53 31.29 40.01 19.75
N GLY A 54 32.49 39.91 19.17
CA GLY A 54 33.22 40.86 18.30
C GLY A 54 34.75 40.87 18.50
N SER A 55 35.47 41.36 17.49
CA SER A 55 36.92 41.67 17.47
C SER A 55 37.93 40.52 17.35
N GLU A 56 38.37 40.30 16.11
CA GLU A 56 39.77 40.23 15.64
C GLU A 56 40.95 40.12 16.64
N GLY A 57 41.90 39.25 16.29
CA GLY A 57 43.28 39.23 16.82
C GLY A 57 44.10 38.11 16.15
N ALA A 58 45.20 38.46 15.47
CA ALA A 58 46.01 37.51 14.70
C ALA A 58 47.43 37.34 15.27
N SER A 59 47.98 36.13 15.13
CA SER A 59 49.41 35.84 15.28
C SER A 59 49.78 34.57 14.51
N GLU A 60 50.83 34.67 13.69
CA GLU A 60 51.47 33.55 12.99
C GLU A 60 52.48 32.87 13.93
N ASP A 61 52.75 31.58 13.75
CA ASP A 61 54.04 30.97 14.05
C ASP A 61 54.26 29.74 13.14
N ASP A 62 55.48 29.55 12.65
CA ASP A 62 55.87 28.47 11.74
C ASP A 62 56.52 27.31 12.51
N THR A 63 56.36 26.07 12.04
CA THR A 63 57.52 25.15 11.85
C THR A 63 57.14 23.88 11.11
N ASP A 64 57.72 23.69 9.92
CA ASP A 64 57.88 22.36 9.32
C ASP A 64 58.86 21.51 10.14
N ASN A 65 58.66 20.20 10.16
CA ASN A 65 59.79 19.27 10.04
C ASN A 65 59.37 17.95 9.38
N ASP A 66 59.98 17.64 8.24
CA ASP A 66 59.80 16.39 7.49
C ASP A 66 60.68 15.25 8.07
N THR A 67 60.09 14.07 8.24
CA THR A 67 60.82 12.80 8.40
C THR A 67 60.04 11.63 7.79
N GLY A 68 60.10 11.45 6.47
CA GLY A 68 59.72 10.20 5.83
C GLY A 68 60.82 9.12 5.89
N SER A 69 60.50 7.91 6.35
CA SER A 69 61.15 6.66 5.91
C SER A 69 60.28 5.44 6.24
N ASP A 70 59.74 4.85 5.17
CA ASP A 70 59.65 3.41 4.89
C ASP A 70 59.04 2.43 5.91
N SER A 71 57.85 1.93 5.53
CA SER A 71 57.50 0.50 5.49
C SER A 71 57.79 -0.36 6.74
N ASP A 72 56.77 -0.53 7.57
CA ASP A 72 56.38 -1.90 7.95
C ASP A 72 55.01 -2.22 7.30
N GLY A 73 54.90 -3.41 6.72
CA GLY A 73 53.80 -3.78 5.83
C GLY A 73 52.66 -4.44 6.58
N SER A 74 51.88 -3.68 7.35
CA SER A 74 50.70 -4.22 8.02
C SER A 74 49.59 -4.57 7.03
N ASP A 75 49.16 -5.84 7.04
CA ASP A 75 48.09 -6.38 6.20
C ASP A 75 46.73 -5.72 6.53
N VAL A 76 46.39 -4.63 5.83
CA VAL A 76 45.06 -3.98 5.87
C VAL A 76 43.96 -4.80 5.16
N SER A 77 44.14 -6.12 5.03
CA SER A 77 43.29 -7.02 4.24
C SER A 77 42.41 -7.97 5.05
N SER A 78 42.43 -7.93 6.38
CA SER A 78 41.82 -8.96 7.24
C SER A 78 40.99 -8.47 8.43
N GLU A 79 40.52 -7.22 8.44
CA GLU A 79 39.69 -6.68 9.55
C GLU A 79 38.38 -5.99 9.11
N LEU A 80 37.90 -6.27 7.88
CA LEU A 80 36.46 -6.25 7.62
C LEU A 80 35.83 -7.47 8.29
N GLY A 81 35.60 -7.36 9.60
CA GLY A 81 35.01 -8.42 10.42
C GLY A 81 33.67 -8.89 9.84
N MET A 82 33.48 -10.21 9.77
CA MET A 82 32.23 -10.80 9.28
C MET A 82 31.10 -10.48 10.25
N VAL A 83 30.28 -9.47 9.91
CA VAL A 83 29.06 -9.15 10.65
C VAL A 83 28.04 -10.24 10.36
N ASN A 84 27.78 -11.11 11.33
CA ASN A 84 26.64 -11.99 11.26
C ASN A 84 25.37 -11.15 11.49
N ILE A 85 24.38 -11.31 10.60
CA ILE A 85 23.09 -10.62 10.67
C ILE A 85 22.04 -11.72 10.77
N ASP A 86 21.60 -11.97 11.99
CA ASP A 86 20.51 -12.91 12.27
C ASP A 86 19.17 -12.14 12.15
N PHE A 87 18.22 -12.74 11.44
CA PHE A 87 16.88 -12.18 11.26
C PHE A 87 15.88 -12.94 12.12
N GLU A 88 15.21 -12.23 13.03
CA GLU A 88 14.21 -12.80 13.94
C GLU A 88 12.79 -12.37 13.55
N PHE A 89 11.83 -13.24 13.86
CA PHE A 89 10.42 -13.08 13.49
C PHE A 89 9.57 -12.75 14.72
N PHE A 90 8.81 -11.65 14.66
CA PHE A 90 7.98 -11.16 15.76
C PHE A 90 6.54 -10.91 15.31
N ASP A 91 5.57 -11.07 16.22
CA ASP A 91 4.18 -10.66 15.98
C ASP A 91 4.13 -9.13 15.68
N PRO A 92 3.27 -8.66 14.76
CA PRO A 92 3.11 -7.22 14.48
C PRO A 92 2.68 -6.41 15.72
N ALA A 93 3.48 -5.42 16.09
CA ALA A 93 3.31 -4.61 17.31
C ALA A 93 3.00 -3.14 16.99
N THR A 94 2.45 -2.40 17.95
CA THR A 94 1.99 -1.01 17.72
C THR A 94 3.11 -0.01 17.43
N GLU A 95 4.35 -0.36 17.77
CA GLU A 95 5.59 0.30 17.35
C GLU A 95 5.79 0.27 15.82
N ASP A 96 5.48 -0.86 15.18
CA ASP A 96 5.74 -1.15 13.76
C ASP A 96 4.92 -0.27 12.79
N PHE A 97 3.92 0.44 13.31
CA PHE A 97 2.94 1.20 12.54
C PHE A 97 3.60 2.10 11.48
N HIS A 98 4.71 2.76 11.82
CA HIS A 98 5.37 3.72 10.92
C HIS A 98 6.09 3.02 9.77
N ALA A 99 6.87 1.97 10.04
CA ALA A 99 7.56 1.18 9.03
C ALA A 99 6.56 0.43 8.12
N MET A 100 5.56 -0.24 8.69
CA MET A 100 4.50 -0.93 7.93
C MET A 100 3.73 0.05 7.03
N LYS A 101 3.41 1.24 7.54
CA LYS A 101 2.75 2.31 6.76
C LYS A 101 3.64 2.82 5.63
N GLN A 102 4.96 2.94 5.84
CA GLN A 102 5.89 3.34 4.80
C GLN A 102 5.98 2.27 3.70
N MET A 103 6.10 0.99 4.06
CA MET A 103 6.09 -0.13 3.11
C MET A 103 4.80 -0.18 2.30
N LEU A 104 3.63 -0.11 2.94
CA LEU A 104 2.34 -0.12 2.23
C LEU A 104 2.13 1.13 1.37
N SER A 105 2.60 2.30 1.80
CA SER A 105 2.56 3.51 0.97
C SER A 105 3.45 3.36 -0.27
N SER A 106 4.64 2.76 -0.12
CA SER A 106 5.49 2.37 -1.26
C SER A 106 4.80 1.34 -2.15
N ALA A 107 4.05 0.41 -1.56
CA ALA A 107 3.37 -0.67 -2.28
C ALA A 107 2.27 -0.16 -3.22
N PHE A 108 1.47 0.81 -2.76
CA PHE A 108 0.46 1.49 -3.56
C PHE A 108 1.04 2.56 -4.53
N GLY A 109 2.33 2.87 -4.44
CA GLY A 109 3.07 3.70 -5.39
C GLY A 109 2.48 5.10 -5.58
N ASP A 110 2.48 5.58 -6.83
CA ASP A 110 1.90 6.90 -7.19
C ASP A 110 0.40 7.03 -6.83
N ASP A 111 -0.32 5.91 -6.66
CA ASP A 111 -1.74 5.87 -6.28
C ASP A 111 -1.96 5.78 -4.75
N ALA A 112 -0.91 5.82 -3.90
CA ALA A 112 -1.03 5.67 -2.45
C ALA A 112 -2.04 6.62 -1.78
N GLU A 113 -2.17 7.85 -2.29
CA GLU A 113 -3.16 8.84 -1.82
C GLU A 113 -4.63 8.45 -2.09
N GLU A 114 -4.91 7.41 -2.89
CA GLU A 114 -6.27 6.89 -3.09
C GLU A 114 -6.71 5.92 -1.97
N PHE A 115 -5.83 5.60 -1.00
CA PHE A 115 -6.05 4.62 0.07
C PHE A 115 -5.79 5.20 1.46
N ASN A 116 -6.64 4.86 2.44
CA ASN A 116 -6.38 5.14 3.84
C ASN A 116 -5.37 4.14 4.43
N VAL A 117 -4.08 4.28 4.08
CA VAL A 117 -3.03 3.33 4.46
C VAL A 117 -2.90 3.20 6.00
N SER A 118 -3.21 4.24 6.77
CA SER A 118 -3.23 4.18 8.25
C SER A 118 -4.22 3.12 8.75
N GLU A 119 -5.45 3.13 8.24
CA GLU A 119 -6.52 2.17 8.61
C GLU A 119 -6.20 0.74 8.16
N LEU A 120 -5.38 0.56 7.12
CA LEU A 120 -4.89 -0.78 6.75
C LEU A 120 -3.85 -1.31 7.73
N VAL A 121 -2.95 -0.45 8.22
CA VAL A 121 -1.99 -0.83 9.26
C VAL A 121 -2.69 -1.05 10.60
N GLU A 122 -3.63 -0.18 10.97
CA GLU A 122 -4.52 -0.38 12.12
C GLU A 122 -5.26 -1.72 12.01
N LEU A 123 -5.81 -2.08 10.84
CA LEU A 123 -6.45 -3.38 10.60
C LEU A 123 -5.52 -4.59 10.68
N ILE A 124 -4.20 -4.43 10.51
CA ILE A 124 -3.22 -5.52 10.69
C ILE A 124 -2.86 -5.62 12.19
N LEU A 125 -2.65 -4.49 12.86
CA LEU A 125 -2.30 -4.43 14.28
C LEU A 125 -3.50 -4.71 15.22
N GLU A 126 -4.73 -4.60 14.73
CA GLU A 126 -5.97 -5.04 15.40
C GLU A 126 -6.11 -6.59 15.41
N GLN A 127 -5.32 -7.33 14.63
CA GLN A 127 -5.39 -8.79 14.56
C GLN A 127 -4.43 -9.46 15.55
N ASN A 128 -4.97 -10.18 16.53
CA ASN A 128 -4.16 -10.93 17.48
C ASN A 128 -3.52 -12.15 16.78
N ALA A 129 -2.19 -12.21 16.74
CA ALA A 129 -1.40 -13.36 16.25
C ALA A 129 -1.72 -13.82 14.80
N ILE A 130 -1.90 -12.87 13.88
CA ILE A 130 -2.01 -13.14 12.43
C ILE A 130 -0.98 -12.29 11.67
N GLY A 131 0.05 -12.97 11.15
CA GLY A 131 1.17 -12.35 10.47
C GLY A 131 2.41 -12.23 11.33
N SER A 132 3.51 -11.88 10.68
CA SER A 132 4.84 -11.74 11.28
C SER A 132 5.60 -10.56 10.66
N THR A 133 6.47 -9.96 11.46
CA THR A 133 7.47 -8.97 11.06
C THR A 133 8.87 -9.60 11.09
N VAL A 134 9.82 -9.02 10.36
CA VAL A 134 11.24 -9.42 10.38
C VAL A 134 12.07 -8.27 10.93
N LYS A 135 12.71 -8.49 12.07
CA LYS A 135 13.55 -7.51 12.80
C LYS A 135 14.95 -8.08 13.04
N LEU A 136 15.86 -7.23 13.54
CA LEU A 136 17.17 -7.64 14.07
C LEU A 136 17.17 -7.77 15.60
N GLU A 137 16.23 -7.09 16.27
CA GLU A 137 16.03 -7.14 17.72
C GLU A 137 14.58 -6.75 18.07
N GLU A 138 14.10 -7.18 19.24
CA GLU A 138 12.79 -6.77 19.78
C GLU A 138 12.78 -5.26 20.04
N GLY A 139 11.72 -4.54 19.63
CA GLY A 139 11.65 -3.07 19.70
C GLY A 139 12.31 -2.32 18.52
N GLY A 140 12.96 -3.03 17.59
CA GLY A 140 13.53 -2.44 16.36
C GLY A 140 12.51 -2.27 15.23
N ASP A 141 12.73 -1.32 14.32
CA ASP A 141 11.93 -1.17 13.10
C ASP A 141 11.98 -2.46 12.23
N PRO A 142 10.84 -2.93 11.68
CA PRO A 142 10.80 -4.11 10.84
C PRO A 142 11.32 -3.82 9.43
N TYR A 143 12.11 -4.75 8.89
CA TYR A 143 12.65 -4.71 7.53
C TYR A 143 11.72 -5.36 6.50
N GLY A 144 10.75 -6.15 6.97
CA GLY A 144 9.63 -6.65 6.19
C GLY A 144 8.54 -7.20 7.08
N PHE A 145 7.33 -7.38 6.53
CA PHE A 145 6.22 -8.01 7.24
C PHE A 145 5.28 -8.75 6.28
N MET A 146 4.53 -9.70 6.85
CA MET A 146 3.52 -10.47 6.14
C MET A 146 2.29 -10.66 7.03
N SER A 147 1.09 -10.46 6.48
CA SER A 147 -0.18 -10.72 7.17
C SER A 147 -1.31 -10.91 6.14
N VAL A 148 -2.52 -11.26 6.59
CA VAL A 148 -3.70 -11.42 5.74
C VAL A 148 -4.91 -10.72 6.34
N VAL A 149 -5.55 -9.81 5.59
CA VAL A 149 -6.72 -9.06 6.05
C VAL A 149 -7.99 -9.63 5.39
N ASP A 150 -8.99 -10.03 6.16
CA ASP A 150 -10.27 -10.48 5.58
C ASP A 150 -11.00 -9.33 4.88
N MET A 151 -11.09 -9.40 3.54
CA MET A 151 -11.79 -8.39 2.75
C MET A 151 -13.31 -8.43 2.95
N ARG A 152 -13.86 -9.53 3.49
CA ARG A 152 -15.29 -9.70 3.76
C ARG A 152 -15.68 -9.19 5.15
N ALA A 153 -15.04 -9.63 6.24
CA ALA A 153 -15.35 -9.13 7.59
C ALA A 153 -15.05 -7.64 7.75
N HIS A 154 -14.05 -7.12 7.04
CA HIS A 154 -13.70 -5.70 7.05
C HIS A 154 -14.28 -4.90 5.85
N ASN A 155 -15.26 -5.46 5.13
CA ASN A 155 -15.87 -4.82 3.96
C ASN A 155 -16.45 -3.41 4.22
N GLU A 156 -16.78 -3.09 5.47
CA GLU A 156 -17.28 -1.77 5.87
C GLU A 156 -16.18 -0.73 6.15
N LYS A 157 -14.92 -1.13 6.42
CA LYS A 157 -13.78 -0.21 6.64
C LYS A 157 -13.42 0.53 5.34
N THR A 158 -12.92 1.76 5.45
CA THR A 158 -12.79 2.67 4.29
C THR A 158 -11.72 2.20 3.32
N VAL A 159 -10.57 1.76 3.83
CA VAL A 159 -9.47 1.23 3.01
C VAL A 159 -9.83 -0.03 2.23
N ILE A 160 -10.65 -0.92 2.79
CA ILE A 160 -11.11 -2.13 2.08
C ILE A 160 -12.06 -1.75 0.92
N LYS A 161 -12.97 -0.79 1.15
CA LYS A 161 -13.81 -0.21 0.10
C LYS A 161 -12.97 0.48 -1.00
N GLN A 162 -11.89 1.16 -0.64
CA GLN A 162 -10.95 1.79 -1.58
C GLN A 162 -10.22 0.73 -2.41
N ILE A 163 -9.58 -0.26 -1.78
CA ILE A 163 -8.85 -1.36 -2.45
C ILE A 163 -9.78 -2.13 -3.39
N ARG A 164 -10.97 -2.55 -2.93
CA ARG A 164 -11.97 -3.23 -3.75
C ARG A 164 -12.35 -2.41 -4.98
N ARG A 165 -12.81 -1.17 -4.80
CA ARG A 165 -13.23 -0.28 -5.91
C ARG A 165 -12.10 -0.04 -6.90
N TYR A 166 -10.88 0.13 -6.40
CA TYR A 166 -9.68 0.34 -7.21
C TYR A 166 -9.36 -0.89 -8.06
N LEU A 167 -9.26 -2.08 -7.46
CA LEU A 167 -8.95 -3.32 -8.19
C LEU A 167 -10.07 -3.67 -9.19
N GLU A 168 -11.34 -3.52 -8.81
CA GLU A 168 -12.49 -3.63 -9.72
C GLU A 168 -12.33 -2.74 -10.95
N LYS A 169 -12.06 -1.44 -10.76
CA LYS A 169 -11.84 -0.46 -11.84
C LYS A 169 -10.68 -0.86 -12.76
N LYS A 170 -9.58 -1.39 -12.22
CA LYS A 170 -8.44 -1.86 -13.04
C LYS A 170 -8.76 -3.17 -13.78
N ALA A 171 -9.53 -4.07 -13.18
CA ALA A 171 -9.95 -5.33 -13.80
C ALA A 171 -11.03 -5.13 -14.88
N ASP A 172 -11.93 -4.15 -14.74
CA ASP A 172 -12.89 -3.77 -15.77
C ASP A 172 -12.18 -3.29 -17.05
N LEU A 173 -11.08 -2.54 -16.93
CA LEU A 173 -10.21 -2.15 -18.06
C LEU A 173 -9.54 -3.36 -18.76
N LYS A 174 -9.54 -4.54 -18.12
CA LYS A 174 -9.08 -5.82 -18.70
C LYS A 174 -10.23 -6.76 -19.06
N GLN A 175 -11.49 -6.33 -18.93
CA GLN A 175 -12.71 -7.14 -19.10
C GLN A 175 -12.84 -8.31 -18.08
N MET A 176 -12.15 -8.20 -16.94
CA MET A 176 -12.05 -9.23 -15.90
C MET A 176 -12.77 -8.88 -14.58
N GLY A 177 -13.30 -7.65 -14.46
CA GLY A 177 -13.89 -7.15 -13.22
C GLY A 177 -15.15 -7.90 -12.74
N GLY A 178 -15.88 -8.59 -13.62
CA GLY A 178 -16.97 -9.49 -13.22
C GLY A 178 -16.46 -10.65 -12.35
N ARG A 179 -15.48 -11.41 -12.86
CA ARG A 179 -14.85 -12.51 -12.12
C ARG A 179 -14.09 -12.05 -10.87
N LEU A 180 -13.53 -10.82 -10.88
CA LEU A 180 -12.93 -10.25 -9.69
C LEU A 180 -13.97 -9.96 -8.58
N ARG A 181 -15.17 -9.48 -8.94
CA ARG A 181 -16.26 -9.28 -7.96
C ARG A 181 -16.71 -10.59 -7.34
N GLU A 182 -16.87 -11.64 -8.16
CA GLU A 182 -17.20 -12.99 -7.68
C GLU A 182 -16.19 -13.51 -6.64
N ILE A 183 -14.89 -13.24 -6.85
CA ILE A 183 -13.81 -13.56 -5.90
C ILE A 183 -13.90 -12.68 -4.63
N LEU A 184 -14.07 -11.37 -4.78
CA LEU A 184 -14.08 -10.40 -3.68
C LEU A 184 -15.36 -10.42 -2.81
N ASP A 185 -16.47 -10.92 -3.33
CA ASP A 185 -17.71 -11.19 -2.57
C ASP A 185 -17.69 -12.59 -1.90
N GLY A 186 -16.70 -13.43 -2.23
CA GLY A 186 -16.40 -14.69 -1.56
C GLY A 186 -15.56 -14.52 -0.29
N HIS A 187 -14.96 -15.61 0.21
CA HIS A 187 -14.01 -15.56 1.33
C HIS A 187 -12.59 -15.28 0.80
N THR A 188 -12.26 -14.01 0.57
CA THR A 188 -10.92 -13.58 0.10
C THR A 188 -10.15 -12.85 1.19
N GLY A 189 -9.01 -13.42 1.59
CA GLY A 189 -8.01 -12.73 2.40
C GLY A 189 -7.04 -11.94 1.52
N LEU A 190 -6.85 -10.65 1.80
CA LEU A 190 -5.82 -9.82 1.19
C LEU A 190 -4.46 -10.17 1.80
N LEU A 191 -3.67 -10.96 1.09
CA LEU A 191 -2.31 -11.34 1.48
C LEU A 191 -1.36 -10.17 1.20
N ILE A 192 -0.67 -9.73 2.26
CA ILE A 192 0.33 -8.67 2.20
C ILE A 192 1.69 -9.33 2.47
N ASN A 193 2.65 -9.07 1.59
CA ASN A 193 4.05 -9.53 1.69
C ASN A 193 4.93 -8.38 1.17
N GLU A 194 5.43 -7.53 2.07
CA GLU A 194 6.20 -6.35 1.72
C GLU A 194 7.48 -6.28 2.56
N ARG A 195 8.59 -5.87 1.95
CA ARG A 195 9.92 -5.75 2.59
C ARG A 195 10.76 -4.68 1.91
N VAL A 196 11.79 -4.19 2.59
CA VAL A 196 12.78 -3.31 1.95
C VAL A 196 13.59 -4.10 0.91
N ILE A 197 14.00 -3.45 -0.18
CA ILE A 197 14.65 -4.08 -1.35
C ILE A 197 15.92 -4.89 -1.03
N ASN A 198 16.58 -4.59 0.10
CA ASN A 198 17.78 -5.29 0.55
C ASN A 198 17.49 -6.60 1.31
N MET A 199 16.22 -6.91 1.63
CA MET A 199 15.88 -8.11 2.40
C MET A 199 15.90 -9.38 1.55
N PRO A 200 16.63 -10.43 2.00
CA PRO A 200 16.75 -11.68 1.26
C PRO A 200 15.37 -12.35 1.08
N PRO A 201 15.00 -12.83 -0.13
CA PRO A 201 13.72 -13.49 -0.36
C PRO A 201 13.53 -14.76 0.50
N GLN A 202 14.61 -15.35 1.01
CA GLN A 202 14.61 -16.51 1.89
C GLN A 202 13.73 -16.37 3.15
N VAL A 203 13.39 -15.14 3.60
CA VAL A 203 12.47 -14.94 4.73
C VAL A 203 11.01 -15.28 4.40
N VAL A 204 10.62 -15.25 3.12
CA VAL A 204 9.21 -15.35 2.69
C VAL A 204 8.61 -16.74 2.93
N ALA A 205 9.39 -17.81 2.72
CA ALA A 205 8.90 -19.18 2.96
C ALA A 205 8.64 -19.49 4.44
N PRO A 206 9.54 -19.13 5.40
CA PRO A 206 9.22 -19.12 6.83
C PRO A 206 7.95 -18.34 7.18
N MET A 207 7.80 -17.10 6.69
CA MET A 207 6.65 -16.24 7.02
C MET A 207 5.33 -16.81 6.49
N LEU A 208 5.30 -17.36 5.26
CA LEU A 208 4.10 -18.04 4.74
C LEU A 208 3.75 -19.30 5.54
N ARG A 209 4.76 -20.03 6.07
CA ARG A 209 4.54 -21.20 6.93
C ARG A 209 3.94 -20.79 8.29
N MET A 210 4.45 -19.72 8.89
CA MET A 210 3.90 -19.12 10.10
C MET A 210 2.44 -18.70 9.88
N LEU A 211 2.17 -17.91 8.84
CA LEU A 211 0.84 -17.45 8.46
C LEU A 211 -0.15 -18.60 8.19
N ALA A 212 0.30 -19.69 7.57
CA ALA A 212 -0.51 -20.89 7.35
C ALA A 212 -0.87 -21.62 8.65
N GLU A 213 0.00 -21.60 9.67
CA GLU A 213 -0.27 -22.18 10.99
C GLU A 213 -1.11 -21.25 11.88
N GLU A 214 -0.92 -19.93 11.78
CA GLU A 214 -1.74 -18.88 12.42
C GLU A 214 -3.19 -18.92 11.92
N THR A 215 -3.39 -18.77 10.61
CA THR A 215 -4.73 -18.81 9.99
C THR A 215 -5.44 -20.14 10.22
N ARG A 216 -4.70 -21.27 10.27
CA ARG A 216 -5.27 -22.57 10.67
C ARG A 216 -5.72 -22.55 12.13
N ARG A 217 -4.86 -22.13 13.07
CA ARG A 217 -5.22 -22.03 14.51
C ARG A 217 -6.44 -21.13 14.74
N ALA A 218 -6.53 -20.00 14.05
CA ALA A 218 -7.67 -19.09 14.12
C ALA A 218 -8.94 -19.71 13.50
N THR A 219 -8.82 -20.42 12.36
CA THR A 219 -9.92 -21.21 11.78
C THR A 219 -10.42 -22.27 12.79
N ASP A 220 -9.51 -23.00 13.43
CA ASP A 220 -9.82 -24.05 14.43
C ASP A 220 -10.45 -23.46 15.71
N ALA A 221 -10.19 -22.19 16.02
CA ALA A 221 -10.81 -21.44 17.12
C ALA A 221 -12.20 -20.86 16.76
N GLY A 222 -12.58 -20.89 15.48
CA GLY A 222 -13.86 -20.33 14.97
C GLY A 222 -13.78 -18.86 14.55
N GLU A 223 -12.59 -18.31 14.34
CA GLU A 223 -12.36 -16.96 13.82
C GLU A 223 -12.42 -16.93 12.27
N PRO A 224 -12.76 -15.78 11.64
CA PRO A 224 -13.06 -15.68 10.20
C PRO A 224 -11.80 -15.67 9.30
N PHE A 225 -10.94 -16.68 9.47
CA PHE A 225 -9.76 -16.93 8.63
C PHE A 225 -9.96 -18.17 7.74
N ASP A 226 -11.21 -18.55 7.45
CA ASP A 226 -11.62 -19.72 6.64
C ASP A 226 -11.59 -19.44 5.11
N PHE A 227 -10.63 -18.63 4.65
CA PHE A 227 -10.51 -18.14 3.26
C PHE A 227 -10.61 -19.23 2.18
N GLU A 228 -11.34 -18.94 1.12
CA GLU A 228 -11.33 -19.68 -0.15
C GLU A 228 -10.12 -19.28 -1.00
N TYR A 229 -9.79 -17.97 -1.00
CA TYR A 229 -8.70 -17.37 -1.77
C TYR A 229 -7.80 -16.47 -0.93
N PHE A 230 -6.51 -16.47 -1.27
CA PHE A 230 -5.56 -15.43 -0.90
C PHE A 230 -5.29 -14.54 -2.12
N MET A 231 -5.40 -13.22 -1.96
CA MET A 231 -5.13 -12.24 -3.00
C MET A 231 -3.83 -11.49 -2.69
N LEU A 232 -2.82 -11.64 -3.55
CA LEU A 232 -1.54 -10.92 -3.47
C LEU A 232 -1.47 -9.86 -4.58
N LEU A 233 -0.84 -8.73 -4.29
CA LEU A 233 -0.65 -7.62 -5.24
C LEU A 233 0.83 -7.47 -5.61
N SER A 234 1.42 -8.45 -6.28
CA SER A 234 2.85 -8.55 -6.59
C SER A 234 3.43 -7.34 -7.35
N PRO A 235 4.60 -6.79 -6.94
CA PRO A 235 5.27 -5.70 -7.65
C PRO A 235 5.93 -6.15 -8.96
N MET A 236 5.68 -5.39 -10.04
CA MET A 236 6.13 -5.68 -11.40
C MET A 236 6.76 -4.45 -12.07
N TYR A 237 7.98 -4.57 -12.60
CA TYR A 237 8.54 -3.59 -13.54
C TYR A 237 8.13 -3.91 -14.97
N ARG A 238 7.95 -2.87 -15.79
CA ARG A 238 7.60 -2.98 -17.21
C ARG A 238 8.32 -1.92 -18.03
N GLU A 239 8.83 -2.31 -19.18
CA GLU A 239 9.30 -1.37 -20.20
C GLU A 239 8.17 -0.46 -20.72
N VAL A 240 8.50 0.80 -21.01
CA VAL A 240 7.57 1.81 -21.52
C VAL A 240 7.86 2.05 -23.00
N SER A 241 7.04 1.46 -23.87
CA SER A 241 7.05 1.82 -25.29
C SER A 241 6.50 3.24 -25.48
N GLU A 242 7.17 4.05 -26.30
CA GLU A 242 6.72 5.42 -26.63
C GLU A 242 5.33 5.41 -27.30
N ASP A 243 5.06 4.38 -28.12
CA ASP A 243 3.72 4.02 -28.55
C ASP A 243 3.00 3.23 -27.44
N ASP A 244 2.16 3.88 -26.64
CA ASP A 244 1.27 3.22 -25.66
C ASP A 244 0.02 2.59 -26.35
N ASN A 245 0.28 1.80 -27.40
CA ASN A 245 -0.72 1.16 -28.24
C ASN A 245 -1.11 -0.20 -27.64
N PRO A 246 -2.35 -0.39 -27.12
CA PRO A 246 -2.75 -1.55 -26.32
C PRO A 246 -2.91 -2.86 -27.11
N ARG A 247 -2.29 -2.95 -28.30
CA ARG A 247 -2.21 -4.14 -29.15
C ARG A 247 -0.77 -4.62 -29.37
N ASN A 248 0.24 -3.89 -28.91
CA ASN A 248 1.62 -4.27 -29.17
C ASN A 248 2.15 -5.28 -28.13
N VAL A 249 2.89 -6.24 -28.67
CA VAL A 249 3.35 -7.50 -28.08
C VAL A 249 4.14 -7.32 -26.78
N GLU A 250 3.87 -8.23 -25.82
CA GLU A 250 4.73 -8.68 -24.72
C GLU A 250 5.90 -7.75 -24.30
N THR A 251 5.54 -6.61 -23.70
CA THR A 251 6.44 -5.85 -22.84
C THR A 251 7.11 -6.79 -21.83
N MET A 252 8.45 -6.81 -21.76
CA MET A 252 9.15 -7.58 -20.74
C MET A 252 8.71 -7.08 -19.35
N ALA A 253 8.03 -7.96 -18.61
CA ALA A 253 7.45 -7.67 -17.32
C ALA A 253 8.14 -8.55 -16.27
N ALA A 254 9.02 -7.96 -15.48
CA ALA A 254 9.80 -8.65 -14.45
C ALA A 254 9.19 -8.39 -13.07
N TYR A 255 9.14 -9.42 -12.23
CA TYR A 255 8.81 -9.25 -10.82
C TYR A 255 9.93 -8.48 -10.10
N ALA A 256 9.57 -7.58 -9.19
CA ALA A 256 10.55 -6.98 -8.26
C ALA A 256 10.89 -7.95 -7.11
N HIS A 257 9.94 -8.80 -6.73
CA HIS A 257 10.08 -9.90 -5.79
C HIS A 257 10.26 -11.20 -6.58
N ALA A 258 11.50 -11.67 -6.75
CA ALA A 258 11.80 -12.81 -7.63
C ALA A 258 11.03 -14.10 -7.27
N GLU A 259 10.65 -14.26 -6.01
CA GLU A 259 9.85 -15.38 -5.54
C GLU A 259 8.40 -15.38 -6.05
N ASP A 260 7.85 -14.22 -6.44
CA ASP A 260 6.47 -14.10 -6.93
C ASP A 260 6.27 -14.74 -8.32
N GLU A 261 7.34 -15.02 -9.07
CA GLU A 261 7.31 -15.87 -10.27
C GLU A 261 6.85 -17.30 -9.91
N PHE A 262 7.31 -17.84 -8.78
CA PHE A 262 6.88 -19.14 -8.27
C PHE A 262 5.50 -19.06 -7.60
N VAL A 263 5.11 -17.91 -7.06
CA VAL A 263 3.73 -17.68 -6.57
C VAL A 263 2.73 -17.70 -7.74
N GLU A 264 3.13 -17.21 -8.91
CA GLU A 264 2.28 -17.20 -10.12
C GLU A 264 1.90 -18.62 -10.60
N GLU A 265 2.74 -19.63 -10.36
CA GLU A 265 2.47 -21.04 -10.69
C GLU A 265 1.18 -21.57 -10.02
N PHE A 266 0.78 -20.97 -8.89
CA PHE A 266 -0.34 -21.44 -8.05
C PHE A 266 -1.60 -20.58 -8.17
N ALA A 267 -1.58 -19.50 -8.94
CA ALA A 267 -2.70 -18.56 -9.07
C ALA A 267 -3.78 -19.04 -10.05
N CYS A 268 -5.05 -19.08 -9.64
CA CYS A 268 -6.19 -19.47 -10.48
C CYS A 268 -6.78 -18.30 -11.30
N PHE A 269 -6.43 -17.07 -10.94
CA PHE A 269 -6.83 -15.83 -11.60
C PHE A 269 -5.71 -14.81 -11.41
N LYS A 270 -5.39 -14.06 -12.46
CA LYS A 270 -4.37 -13.01 -12.43
C LYS A 270 -4.68 -11.91 -13.44
N PHE A 271 -4.36 -10.66 -13.11
CA PHE A 271 -4.38 -9.55 -14.05
C PHE A 271 -3.41 -8.44 -13.62
N ASP A 272 -2.92 -7.69 -14.60
CA ASP A 272 -1.87 -6.70 -14.36
C ASP A 272 -2.39 -5.27 -14.59
N TYR A 273 -1.98 -4.35 -13.72
CA TYR A 273 -2.38 -2.95 -13.78
C TYR A 273 -1.20 -2.00 -13.57
N ARG A 274 -1.22 -0.86 -14.27
CA ARG A 274 -0.38 0.30 -13.99
C ARG A 274 -1.07 1.18 -12.93
N PHE A 275 -0.29 1.98 -12.21
CA PHE A 275 -0.82 3.08 -11.38
C PHE A 275 -1.52 4.14 -12.27
N SER A 276 -2.54 4.79 -11.74
CA SER A 276 -3.40 5.78 -12.41
C SER A 276 -2.69 7.11 -12.56
N ARG A 277 -1.87 7.45 -11.56
CA ARG A 277 -1.15 8.71 -11.41
C ARG A 277 0.30 8.60 -11.83
N SER A 278 0.65 7.62 -12.68
CA SER A 278 2.00 7.40 -13.20
C SER A 278 2.62 8.73 -13.64
N ARG A 279 3.57 9.28 -12.87
CA ARG A 279 4.20 10.56 -13.22
C ARG A 279 4.84 10.40 -14.60
N ARG A 280 4.51 11.30 -15.54
CA ARG A 280 5.24 11.34 -16.81
C ARG A 280 6.71 11.66 -16.49
N VAL A 281 7.60 10.97 -17.19
CA VAL A 281 9.07 10.83 -17.05
C VAL A 281 9.88 12.09 -16.64
N ALA A 282 9.33 13.30 -16.79
CA ALA A 282 10.04 14.57 -16.62
C ALA A 282 10.33 15.01 -15.16
N ASP A 283 9.70 14.42 -14.14
CA ASP A 283 9.52 15.11 -12.84
C ASP A 283 9.73 14.22 -11.59
N ALA A 284 10.72 13.31 -11.62
CA ALA A 284 11.12 12.48 -10.47
C ALA A 284 12.62 12.17 -10.46
N ARG A 285 13.25 12.20 -9.27
CA ARG A 285 14.67 11.84 -9.03
C ARG A 285 14.89 10.31 -8.98
N ASN A 286 14.16 9.56 -9.79
CA ASN A 286 14.20 8.10 -9.79
C ASN A 286 15.08 7.62 -10.95
N SER A 287 16.18 6.93 -10.66
CA SER A 287 17.12 6.39 -11.65
C SER A 287 16.50 5.41 -12.67
N PHE A 288 15.29 4.92 -12.41
CA PHE A 288 14.50 4.10 -13.32
C PHE A 288 13.85 4.89 -14.48
N ALA A 289 13.78 6.23 -14.40
CA ALA A 289 13.31 7.07 -15.49
C ALA A 289 14.23 6.96 -16.73
N ASP A 290 15.55 6.88 -16.51
CA ASP A 290 16.56 6.73 -17.55
C ASP A 290 16.61 5.31 -18.15
N THR A 291 16.00 4.31 -17.50
CA THR A 291 15.98 2.91 -17.96
C THR A 291 14.71 2.52 -18.71
N GLY A 292 13.75 3.44 -18.87
CA GLY A 292 12.48 3.18 -19.55
C GLY A 292 11.55 2.22 -18.80
N LEU A 293 11.76 1.96 -17.50
CA LEU A 293 10.95 1.05 -16.70
C LEU A 293 9.91 1.80 -15.85
N ALA A 294 8.62 1.50 -16.07
CA ALA A 294 7.53 1.94 -15.20
C ALA A 294 7.17 0.89 -14.15
N PRO A 295 6.85 1.31 -12.91
CA PRO A 295 6.30 0.43 -11.90
C PRO A 295 4.84 0.07 -12.20
N SER A 296 4.50 -1.17 -11.95
CA SER A 296 3.16 -1.75 -12.10
C SER A 296 2.95 -2.85 -11.05
N ARG A 297 1.74 -3.39 -10.96
CA ARG A 297 1.40 -4.47 -10.03
C ARG A 297 0.62 -5.56 -10.76
N ARG A 298 0.77 -6.80 -10.32
CA ARG A 298 0.01 -7.97 -10.76
C ARG A 298 -0.84 -8.46 -9.60
N CYS A 299 -2.16 -8.44 -9.76
CA CYS A 299 -3.05 -9.11 -8.84
C CYS A 299 -2.95 -10.62 -9.12
N LEU A 300 -2.57 -11.40 -8.12
CA LEU A 300 -2.60 -12.86 -8.10
C LEU A 300 -3.68 -13.31 -7.13
N VAL A 301 -4.47 -14.31 -7.52
CA VAL A 301 -5.48 -14.94 -6.65
C VAL A 301 -5.19 -16.44 -6.56
N ILE A 302 -4.91 -16.91 -5.35
CA ILE A 302 -4.39 -18.24 -5.04
C ILE A 302 -5.46 -18.98 -4.21
N PRO A 303 -6.01 -20.12 -4.68
CA PRO A 303 -6.93 -20.93 -3.87
C PRO A 303 -6.24 -21.46 -2.60
N ARG A 304 -6.93 -21.54 -1.47
CA ARG A 304 -6.38 -22.09 -0.20
C ARG A 304 -5.78 -23.49 -0.36
N ALA A 305 -6.37 -24.33 -1.21
CA ALA A 305 -5.83 -25.65 -1.53
C ALA A 305 -4.42 -25.64 -2.14
N ASN A 306 -4.03 -24.53 -2.79
CA ASN A 306 -2.72 -24.34 -3.40
C ASN A 306 -1.68 -23.72 -2.44
N PHE A 307 -2.09 -23.25 -1.25
CA PHE A 307 -1.20 -22.52 -0.33
C PHE A 307 -0.10 -23.40 0.29
N ALA A 308 -0.44 -24.64 0.66
CA ALA A 308 0.54 -25.62 1.15
C ALA A 308 1.59 -26.04 0.08
N PRO A 309 1.22 -26.45 -1.15
CA PRO A 309 2.20 -26.77 -2.17
C PRO A 309 2.98 -25.55 -2.68
N LEU A 310 2.44 -24.32 -2.55
CA LEU A 310 3.19 -23.08 -2.76
C LEU A 310 4.33 -22.92 -1.75
N ILE A 311 4.08 -23.08 -0.45
CA ILE A 311 5.12 -23.02 0.59
C ILE A 311 6.21 -24.08 0.29
N GLU A 312 5.78 -25.29 -0.05
CA GLU A 312 6.67 -26.37 -0.50
C GLU A 312 7.47 -26.07 -1.79
N ARG A 313 6.99 -25.20 -2.67
CA ARG A 313 7.73 -24.75 -3.86
C ARG A 313 8.78 -23.72 -3.46
N LEU A 314 8.39 -22.74 -2.65
CA LEU A 314 9.25 -21.67 -2.15
C LEU A 314 10.40 -22.21 -1.30
N ASP A 315 10.14 -23.15 -0.39
CA ASP A 315 11.17 -23.87 0.39
C ASP A 315 12.23 -24.57 -0.50
N LYS A 316 11.89 -24.95 -1.73
CA LYS A 316 12.79 -25.67 -2.65
C LYS A 316 13.57 -24.76 -3.60
N VAL A 317 13.18 -23.49 -3.76
CA VAL A 317 13.84 -22.51 -4.64
C VAL A 317 14.50 -21.36 -3.86
N LEU A 318 14.06 -21.13 -2.62
CA LEU A 318 14.63 -20.18 -1.67
C LEU A 318 15.42 -20.89 -0.56
N ALA A 319 15.82 -22.16 -0.77
CA ALA A 319 16.79 -22.81 0.09
C ALA A 319 18.15 -22.05 0.02
N PRO A 320 18.82 -21.81 1.16
CA PRO A 320 20.11 -21.13 1.21
C PRO A 320 21.28 -21.99 0.70
#